data_AF-A0A9Q3UPG5-F1
#
_entry.id   AF-A0A9Q3UPG5-F1
#
_cell.length_a   1.000
_cell.length_b   1.000
_cell.length_c   1.000
_cell.angle_alpha   90.00
_cell.angle_beta   90.00
_cell.angle_gamma   90.00
#
_symmetry.space_group_name_H-M   'P 1'
#
loop_
_entity.id
_entity.type
_entity.pdbx_description
1 polymer ?
#
loop_
_entity_poly.entity_id
_entity_poly.type
_entity_poly.pdbx_seq_one_letter_code
_entity_poly.pdbx_strand_id
1 'polypeptide(L)'
;MDFASLGLSEPLLRAVAEQGYSQPSPIQAQAIPAVLAGRDVMAAAQTGTGKTAGFTLPMLQRLEGGRRAPRQARALVLTPTRELAAQVGESVSDYGRYLNVRSAVVFGGVGINPQIDRLKGGLDVLVATPGRLLDLHQQGAVRFDNLEILVLDEADRMLDMGFIHDIRKVLKLLPAKRQTLMFSATFSNDIRTLAKSLVHDPAEVDVSPRNSTAERVRQWVVPVDQNQKAAALSHLITDENWFQVLVFTRTKHGANRLAKQLVGNGIEAAAIHGNKSQNARTRALADFKDGSVRALVATDIAARGLDIEQLPQVVNFDLPNVPEDYVHRIGRTGRAGASGQAVSLVSADESKLLFDIEKLIRTPIERRALDGFEPGEPLPTKGPGRAPAMGGRGGNGGRGGNGGGGRGGNGGGRGGNGGGRGGNAGGGRGRGQGGASAAGKADGNRGGNAEGARPGNGDGQRRRRRRRPSGNGGGNTSR
;
A
#
# COMPACT_ATOMS: atom_id res chain seq x y z
N MET A 1 15.74 -25.05 12.07
CA MET A 1 15.24 -24.37 13.29
C MET A 1 13.73 -24.47 13.24
N ASP A 2 13.05 -24.79 14.33
CA ASP A 2 11.60 -24.97 14.37
C ASP A 2 10.93 -23.83 15.15
N PHE A 3 9.65 -23.57 14.93
CA PHE A 3 8.90 -22.50 15.61
C PHE A 3 8.92 -22.64 17.14
N ALA A 4 8.92 -23.87 17.65
CA ALA A 4 9.02 -24.14 19.09
C ALA A 4 10.30 -23.56 19.72
N SER A 5 11.39 -23.45 18.94
CA SER A 5 12.66 -22.88 19.40
C SER A 5 12.66 -21.35 19.50
N LEU A 6 11.61 -20.67 19.03
CA LEU A 6 11.50 -19.20 19.04
C LEU A 6 10.87 -18.62 20.31
N GLY A 7 10.50 -19.46 21.28
CA GLY A 7 9.92 -19.02 22.55
C GLY A 7 8.42 -18.70 22.50
N LEU A 8 7.70 -19.23 21.50
CA LEU A 8 6.25 -19.06 21.38
C LEU A 8 5.49 -20.00 22.34
N SER A 9 4.33 -19.56 22.83
CA SER A 9 3.45 -20.34 23.68
C SER A 9 2.75 -21.48 22.92
N GLU A 10 2.35 -22.53 23.63
CA GLU A 10 1.68 -23.71 23.05
C GLU A 10 0.41 -23.38 22.24
N PRO A 11 -0.47 -22.45 22.68
CA PRO A 11 -1.62 -22.02 21.88
C PRO A 11 -1.24 -21.43 20.52
N LEU A 12 -0.14 -20.66 20.46
CA LEU A 12 0.35 -20.04 19.23
C LEU A 12 1.03 -21.07 18.32
N LEU A 13 1.82 -21.99 18.88
CA LEU A 13 2.45 -23.07 18.12
C LEU A 13 1.40 -23.97 17.47
N ARG A 14 0.30 -24.25 18.17
CA ARG A 14 -0.84 -24.98 17.61
C ARG A 14 -1.47 -24.24 16.43
N ALA A 15 -1.72 -22.94 16.56
CA ALA A 15 -2.28 -22.15 15.46
C ALA A 15 -1.33 -22.12 14.24
N VAL A 16 -0.03 -21.97 14.47
CA VAL A 16 1.01 -21.99 13.42
C VAL A 16 1.02 -23.32 12.66
N ALA A 17 0.92 -24.45 13.38
CA ALA A 17 0.86 -25.77 12.76
C ALA A 17 -0.41 -25.97 11.91
N GLU A 18 -1.57 -25.47 12.36
CA GLU A 18 -2.83 -25.51 11.60
C GLU A 18 -2.81 -24.65 10.33
N GLN A 19 -2.01 -23.58 10.31
CA GLN A 19 -1.74 -22.78 9.11
C GLN A 19 -0.76 -23.46 8.14
N GLY A 20 -0.23 -24.64 8.48
CA GLY A 20 0.67 -25.41 7.64
C GLY A 20 2.12 -24.94 7.65
N TYR A 21 2.52 -24.11 8.63
CA TYR A 21 3.90 -23.65 8.74
C TYR A 21 4.77 -24.67 9.47
N SER A 22 5.81 -25.15 8.78
CA SER A 22 6.74 -26.15 9.32
C SER A 22 8.07 -25.55 9.80
N GLN A 23 8.54 -24.46 9.18
CA GLN A 23 9.79 -23.79 9.56
C GLN A 23 9.63 -22.27 9.51
N PRO A 24 10.23 -21.54 10.47
CA PRO A 24 10.21 -20.10 10.47
C PRO A 24 11.08 -19.55 9.33
N SER A 25 10.58 -18.52 8.66
CA SER A 25 11.35 -17.78 7.67
C SER A 25 12.50 -17.00 8.34
N PRO A 26 13.52 -16.56 7.58
CA PRO A 26 14.63 -15.79 8.14
C PRO A 26 14.20 -14.52 8.90
N ILE A 27 13.14 -13.85 8.44
CA ILE A 27 12.60 -12.68 9.13
C ILE A 27 11.91 -13.08 10.45
N GLN A 28 11.17 -14.19 10.46
CA GLN A 28 10.50 -14.70 11.66
C GLN A 28 11.51 -15.15 12.71
N ALA A 29 12.54 -15.90 12.31
CA ALA A 29 13.56 -16.42 13.22
C ALA A 29 14.33 -15.31 13.96
N GLN A 30 14.51 -14.14 13.33
CA GLN A 30 15.21 -13.00 13.93
C GLN A 30 14.26 -12.04 14.64
N ALA A 31 13.10 -11.74 14.05
CA ALA A 31 12.17 -10.77 14.61
C ALA A 31 11.43 -11.31 15.84
N ILE A 32 10.95 -12.57 15.82
CA ILE A 32 10.09 -13.11 16.88
C ILE A 32 10.78 -13.04 18.26
N PRO A 33 12.03 -13.53 18.44
CA PRO A 33 12.71 -13.44 19.73
C PRO A 33 12.95 -11.99 20.19
N ALA A 34 13.28 -11.08 19.26
CA ALA A 34 13.51 -9.68 19.58
C ALA A 34 12.23 -8.98 20.06
N VAL A 35 11.09 -9.27 19.41
CA VAL A 35 9.79 -8.73 19.81
C VAL A 35 9.38 -9.28 21.18
N LEU A 36 9.55 -10.59 21.44
CA LEU A 36 9.25 -11.21 22.73
C LEU A 36 10.09 -10.60 23.88
N ALA A 37 11.34 -10.25 23.61
CA ALA A 37 12.23 -9.57 24.55
C ALA A 37 11.82 -8.11 24.85
N GLY A 38 10.78 -7.59 24.18
CA GLY A 38 10.27 -6.23 24.39
C GLY A 38 11.09 -5.14 23.70
N ARG A 39 12.05 -5.51 22.84
CA ARG A 39 12.85 -4.54 22.07
C ARG A 39 12.05 -3.94 20.92
N ASP A 40 12.33 -2.69 20.58
CA ASP A 40 11.87 -2.15 19.30
C ASP A 40 12.53 -2.92 18.15
N VAL A 41 11.84 -3.01 17.01
CA VAL A 41 12.34 -3.75 15.84
C VAL A 41 12.19 -2.91 14.59
N MET A 42 13.26 -2.89 13.80
CA MET A 42 13.23 -2.44 12.41
C MET A 42 13.52 -3.63 11.51
N ALA A 43 12.54 -4.03 10.72
CA ALA A 43 12.62 -5.19 9.86
C ALA A 43 12.45 -4.80 8.39
N ALA A 44 13.47 -5.10 7.58
CA ALA A 44 13.39 -5.03 6.13
C ALA A 44 13.32 -6.44 5.55
N ALA A 45 12.21 -6.73 4.89
CA ALA A 45 12.01 -7.94 4.12
C ALA A 45 10.98 -7.72 3.02
N GLN A 46 11.18 -8.36 1.87
CA GLN A 46 10.22 -8.35 0.77
C GLN A 46 8.88 -8.97 1.20
N THR A 47 7.75 -8.62 0.58
CA THR A 47 6.37 -8.88 1.06
C THR A 47 6.14 -10.26 1.73
N GLY A 48 5.54 -11.32 1.21
CA GLY A 48 5.34 -12.63 1.88
C GLY A 48 6.61 -13.46 2.09
N THR A 49 7.61 -12.84 2.71
CA THR A 49 8.63 -13.52 3.53
C THR A 49 8.10 -13.89 4.91
N GLY A 50 6.80 -13.68 5.19
CA GLY A 50 6.19 -14.00 6.48
C GLY A 50 6.32 -12.91 7.54
N LYS A 51 6.51 -11.64 7.13
CA LYS A 51 6.55 -10.46 8.02
C LYS A 51 5.37 -10.38 8.98
N THR A 52 4.16 -10.62 8.47
CA THR A 52 2.92 -10.54 9.25
C THR A 52 2.94 -11.49 10.43
N ALA A 53 3.33 -12.76 10.23
CA ALA A 53 3.52 -13.70 11.34
C ALA A 53 4.68 -13.28 12.27
N GLY A 54 5.75 -12.72 11.70
CA GLY A 54 6.92 -12.23 12.43
C GLY A 54 6.63 -11.17 13.48
N PHE A 55 5.62 -10.30 13.29
CA PHE A 55 5.15 -9.39 14.33
C PHE A 55 3.90 -9.87 15.05
N THR A 56 2.98 -10.58 14.37
CA THR A 56 1.68 -10.91 14.95
C THR A 56 1.80 -11.96 16.06
N LEU A 57 2.58 -13.02 15.84
CA LEU A 57 2.79 -14.09 16.83
C LEU A 57 3.34 -13.54 18.16
N PRO A 58 4.49 -12.85 18.18
CA PRO A 58 5.05 -12.35 19.44
C PRO A 58 4.21 -11.21 20.04
N MET A 59 3.54 -10.39 19.22
CA MET A 59 2.60 -9.37 19.71
C MET A 59 1.44 -10.01 20.47
N LEU A 60 0.80 -11.04 19.92
CA LEU A 60 -0.30 -11.74 20.57
C LEU A 60 0.12 -12.35 21.91
N GLN A 61 1.30 -12.96 21.97
CA GLN A 61 1.85 -13.50 23.21
C GLN A 61 2.09 -12.41 24.26
N ARG A 62 2.67 -11.27 23.88
CA ARG A 62 2.90 -10.16 24.81
C ARG A 62 1.60 -9.55 25.34
N LEU A 63 0.52 -9.65 24.58
CA LEU A 63 -0.80 -9.19 25.01
C LEU A 63 -1.53 -10.20 25.89
N GLU A 64 -1.05 -11.44 26.00
CA GLU A 64 -1.72 -12.47 26.80
C GLU A 64 -1.87 -12.05 28.27
N GLY A 65 -3.05 -12.31 28.86
CA GLY A 65 -3.34 -12.02 30.27
C GLY A 65 -3.55 -10.53 30.62
N GLY A 66 -3.41 -9.60 29.68
CA GLY A 66 -3.65 -8.19 29.94
C GLY A 66 -5.13 -7.80 29.99
N ARG A 67 -5.41 -6.58 30.49
CA ARG A 67 -6.78 -6.10 30.72
C ARG A 67 -7.21 -5.09 29.68
N ARG A 68 -8.30 -5.40 28.97
CA ARG A 68 -8.97 -4.47 28.05
C ARG A 68 -9.63 -3.33 28.81
N ALA A 69 -9.60 -2.12 28.24
CA ALA A 69 -10.34 -0.96 28.73
C ALA A 69 -11.31 -0.45 27.66
N PRO A 70 -12.52 0.02 28.03
CA PRO A 70 -13.52 0.50 27.07
C PRO A 70 -12.94 1.56 26.13
N ARG A 71 -13.23 1.43 24.83
CA ARG A 71 -12.74 2.33 23.76
C ARG A 71 -11.21 2.47 23.70
N GLN A 72 -10.46 1.50 24.21
CA GLN A 72 -8.99 1.49 24.09
C GLN A 72 -8.52 0.27 23.30
N ALA A 73 -7.31 0.37 22.78
CA ALA A 73 -6.57 -0.74 22.18
C ALA A 73 -5.20 -0.86 22.86
N ARG A 74 -4.75 -2.09 23.12
CA ARG A 74 -3.44 -2.37 23.72
C ARG A 74 -2.33 -2.49 22.68
N ALA A 75 -2.66 -2.94 21.47
CA ALA A 75 -1.80 -2.89 20.32
C ALA A 75 -2.50 -2.22 19.12
N LEU A 76 -1.74 -1.45 18.37
CA LEU A 76 -2.18 -0.74 17.17
C LEU A 76 -1.29 -1.16 16.00
N VAL A 77 -1.90 -1.73 14.96
CA VAL A 77 -1.22 -2.05 13.70
C VAL A 77 -1.68 -1.06 12.63
N LEU A 78 -0.78 -0.22 12.16
CA LEU A 78 -1.02 0.71 11.06
C LEU A 78 -0.64 0.06 9.73
N THR A 79 -1.56 0.10 8.77
CA THR A 79 -1.35 -0.41 7.41
C THR A 79 -1.68 0.68 6.38
N PRO A 80 -0.99 0.71 5.21
CA PRO A 80 -1.25 1.69 4.15
C PRO A 80 -2.59 1.50 3.46
N THR A 81 -3.06 0.27 3.33
CA THR A 81 -4.25 -0.06 2.54
C THR A 81 -5.28 -0.81 3.35
N ARG A 82 -6.53 -0.73 2.89
CA ARG A 82 -7.68 -1.41 3.50
C ARG A 82 -7.57 -2.92 3.34
N GLU A 83 -7.01 -3.34 2.20
CA GLU A 83 -6.77 -4.73 1.85
C GLU A 83 -5.73 -5.34 2.79
N LEU A 84 -4.61 -4.64 3.02
CA LEU A 84 -3.62 -5.09 3.98
C LEU A 84 -4.18 -5.08 5.41
N ALA A 85 -4.99 -4.07 5.76
CA ALA A 85 -5.66 -4.05 7.07
C ALA A 85 -6.55 -5.29 7.29
N ALA A 86 -7.30 -5.71 6.27
CA ALA A 86 -8.13 -6.90 6.33
C ALA A 86 -7.29 -8.17 6.48
N GLN A 87 -6.23 -8.33 5.68
CA GLN A 87 -5.31 -9.48 5.73
C GLN A 87 -4.60 -9.61 7.08
N VAL A 88 -4.09 -8.50 7.62
CA VAL A 88 -3.49 -8.49 8.95
C VAL A 88 -4.54 -8.83 10.01
N GLY A 89 -5.78 -8.38 9.85
CA GLY A 89 -6.91 -8.76 10.71
C GLY A 89 -7.21 -10.26 10.69
N GLU A 90 -7.21 -10.88 9.51
CA GLU A 90 -7.34 -12.33 9.32
C GLU A 90 -6.18 -13.07 10.01
N SER A 91 -4.93 -12.66 9.77
CA SER A 91 -3.76 -13.21 10.45
C SER A 91 -3.86 -13.12 11.98
N VAL A 92 -4.30 -12.00 12.52
CA VAL A 92 -4.53 -11.83 13.96
C VAL A 92 -5.59 -12.80 14.48
N SER A 93 -6.66 -13.02 13.73
CA SER A 93 -7.72 -13.96 14.07
C SER A 93 -7.23 -15.41 14.02
N ASP A 94 -6.46 -15.77 12.99
CA ASP A 94 -5.98 -17.12 12.75
C ASP A 94 -4.95 -17.54 13.80
N TYR A 95 -3.92 -16.71 14.02
CA TYR A 95 -2.93 -16.99 15.06
C TYR A 95 -3.49 -16.85 16.48
N GLY A 96 -4.46 -15.95 16.66
CA GLY A 96 -5.11 -15.72 17.95
C GLY A 96 -6.20 -16.72 18.32
N ARG A 97 -6.48 -17.73 17.47
CA ARG A 97 -7.62 -18.66 17.60
C ARG A 97 -7.73 -19.34 18.97
N TYR A 98 -6.59 -19.64 19.59
CA TYR A 98 -6.50 -20.31 20.89
C TYR A 98 -6.25 -19.36 22.07
N LEU A 99 -6.35 -18.05 21.84
CA LEU A 99 -6.13 -17.01 22.84
C LEU A 99 -7.43 -16.22 23.10
N ASN A 100 -7.58 -15.67 24.31
CA ASN A 100 -8.66 -14.74 24.63
C ASN A 100 -8.35 -13.30 24.15
N VAL A 101 -8.12 -13.15 22.85
CA VAL A 101 -7.77 -11.87 22.21
C VAL A 101 -8.98 -11.29 21.50
N ARG A 102 -9.26 -10.01 21.74
CA ARG A 102 -10.29 -9.26 21.00
C ARG A 102 -9.63 -8.31 20.01
N SER A 103 -9.89 -8.52 18.72
CA SER A 103 -9.36 -7.68 17.66
C SER A 103 -10.45 -6.99 16.85
N ALA A 104 -10.11 -5.89 16.18
CA ALA A 104 -10.95 -5.29 15.16
C ALA A 104 -10.10 -4.65 14.05
N VAL A 105 -10.69 -4.55 12.85
CA VAL A 105 -10.12 -3.85 11.71
C VAL A 105 -10.95 -2.62 11.38
N VAL A 106 -10.30 -1.46 11.22
CA VAL A 106 -10.94 -0.18 10.89
C VAL A 106 -10.27 0.50 9.71
N PHE A 107 -11.07 0.82 8.69
CA PHE A 107 -10.58 1.51 7.50
C PHE A 107 -11.66 2.33 6.80
N GLY A 108 -11.23 3.26 5.93
CA GLY A 108 -12.09 4.18 5.18
C GLY A 108 -13.02 3.50 4.17
N GLY A 109 -13.97 4.26 3.59
CA GLY A 109 -14.81 3.80 2.47
C GLY A 109 -15.90 2.77 2.81
N VAL A 110 -16.08 2.46 4.09
CA VAL A 110 -17.26 1.77 4.63
C VAL A 110 -17.85 2.58 5.78
N GLY A 111 -19.09 2.29 6.17
CA GLY A 111 -19.79 2.99 7.25
C GLY A 111 -18.98 3.01 8.55
N ILE A 112 -18.96 4.16 9.22
CA ILE A 112 -18.16 4.36 10.44
C ILE A 112 -18.83 3.78 11.68
N ASN A 113 -20.16 3.84 11.77
CA ASN A 113 -20.92 3.41 12.96
C ASN A 113 -20.67 1.94 13.36
N PRO A 114 -20.66 0.95 12.43
CA PRO A 114 -20.31 -0.42 12.78
C PRO A 114 -18.90 -0.56 13.36
N GLN A 115 -17.96 0.31 12.97
CA GLN A 115 -16.60 0.32 13.52
C GLN A 115 -16.59 0.93 14.93
N ILE A 116 -17.35 2.00 15.17
CA ILE A 116 -17.53 2.59 16.51
C ILE A 116 -18.09 1.55 17.49
N ASP A 117 -19.10 0.78 17.06
CA ASP A 117 -19.73 -0.23 17.91
C ASP A 117 -18.75 -1.32 18.35
N ARG A 118 -17.87 -1.76 17.44
CA ARG A 118 -16.83 -2.77 17.74
C ARG A 118 -15.85 -2.27 18.81
N LEU A 119 -15.54 -0.97 18.82
CA LEU A 119 -14.56 -0.36 19.73
C LEU A 119 -15.07 -0.21 21.18
N LYS A 120 -16.39 -0.18 21.40
CA LYS A 120 -17.01 0.13 22.71
C LYS A 120 -16.42 -0.68 23.88
N GLY A 121 -16.33 -2.00 23.74
CA GLY A 121 -15.86 -2.90 24.79
C GLY A 121 -14.34 -2.96 25.00
N GLY A 122 -13.54 -2.20 24.24
CA GLY A 122 -12.08 -2.29 24.29
C GLY A 122 -11.50 -3.48 23.53
N LEU A 123 -10.30 -3.32 23.01
CA LEU A 123 -9.62 -4.30 22.16
C LEU A 123 -8.22 -4.60 22.71
N ASP A 124 -7.73 -5.78 22.42
CA ASP A 124 -6.31 -6.10 22.56
C ASP A 124 -5.57 -5.62 21.31
N VAL A 125 -6.11 -5.88 20.11
CA VAL A 125 -5.48 -5.50 18.84
C VAL A 125 -6.43 -4.66 17.98
N LEU A 126 -5.96 -3.50 17.53
CA LEU A 126 -6.65 -2.69 16.53
C LEU A 126 -5.79 -2.60 15.27
N VAL A 127 -6.29 -3.09 14.14
CA VAL A 127 -5.66 -2.92 12.83
C VAL A 127 -6.34 -1.76 12.11
N ALA A 128 -5.58 -0.78 11.62
CA ALA A 128 -6.16 0.45 11.11
C ALA A 128 -5.39 1.08 9.95
N THR A 129 -6.14 1.70 9.02
CA THR A 129 -5.55 2.69 8.10
C THR A 129 -5.50 4.08 8.76
N PRO A 130 -4.43 4.88 8.59
CA PRO A 130 -4.21 6.13 9.34
C PRO A 130 -5.39 7.12 9.34
N GLY A 131 -5.95 7.43 8.17
CA GLY A 131 -7.05 8.40 8.06
C GLY A 131 -8.28 7.99 8.88
N ARG A 132 -8.74 6.74 8.74
CA ARG A 132 -9.91 6.25 9.50
C ARG A 132 -9.63 6.19 11.01
N LEU A 133 -8.40 5.89 11.42
CA LEU A 133 -8.04 5.90 12.83
C LEU A 133 -8.20 7.28 13.45
N LEU A 134 -7.75 8.32 12.73
CA LEU A 134 -7.87 9.71 13.15
C LEU A 134 -9.35 10.14 13.21
N ASP A 135 -10.17 9.76 12.23
CA ASP A 135 -11.62 10.04 12.25
C ASP A 135 -12.29 9.46 13.50
N LEU A 136 -12.01 8.18 13.81
CA LEU A 136 -12.57 7.48 14.96
C LEU A 136 -12.09 8.09 16.29
N HIS A 137 -10.83 8.51 16.34
CA HIS A 137 -10.30 9.20 17.52
C HIS A 137 -10.97 10.56 17.73
N GLN A 138 -11.13 11.36 16.67
CA GLN A 138 -11.80 12.67 16.72
C GLN A 138 -13.26 12.56 17.18
N GLN A 139 -13.94 11.47 16.84
CA GLN A 139 -15.30 11.19 17.33
C GLN A 139 -15.35 10.62 18.76
N GLY A 140 -14.21 10.48 19.44
CA GLY A 140 -14.12 9.89 20.78
C GLY A 140 -14.46 8.40 20.83
N ALA A 141 -14.38 7.70 19.69
CA ALA A 141 -14.68 6.27 19.59
C ALA A 141 -13.51 5.40 20.04
N VAL A 142 -12.27 5.91 19.96
CA VAL A 142 -11.05 5.21 20.41
C VAL A 142 -10.05 6.17 21.06
N ARG A 143 -9.36 5.69 22.10
CA ARG A 143 -8.22 6.33 22.75
C ARG A 143 -7.05 5.34 22.88
N PHE A 144 -5.86 5.86 23.15
CA PHE A 144 -4.62 5.07 23.16
C PHE A 144 -3.86 5.17 24.48
N ASP A 145 -4.53 5.57 25.56
CA ASP A 145 -3.92 5.82 26.87
C ASP A 145 -3.10 4.60 27.37
N ASN A 146 -3.63 3.39 27.14
CA ASN A 146 -3.02 2.11 27.53
C ASN A 146 -2.37 1.34 26.36
N LEU A 147 -1.93 2.02 25.31
CA LEU A 147 -1.27 1.35 24.19
C LEU A 147 0.13 0.85 24.61
N GLU A 148 0.35 -0.45 24.46
CA GLU A 148 1.60 -1.14 24.80
C GLU A 148 2.49 -1.36 23.56
N ILE A 149 1.89 -1.59 22.39
CA ILE A 149 2.60 -1.96 21.15
C ILE A 149 2.08 -1.15 19.95
N LEU A 150 2.98 -0.54 19.19
CA LEU A 150 2.73 0.05 17.89
C LEU A 150 3.41 -0.78 16.80
N VAL A 151 2.69 -1.13 15.75
CA VAL A 151 3.24 -1.76 14.55
C VAL A 151 2.97 -0.85 13.35
N LEU A 152 4.00 -0.58 12.54
CA LEU A 152 3.88 0.02 11.22
C LEU A 152 4.22 -1.04 10.18
N ASP A 153 3.21 -1.55 9.48
CA ASP A 153 3.39 -2.53 8.41
C ASP A 153 3.40 -1.84 7.05
N GLU A 154 4.33 -2.25 6.19
CA GLU A 154 4.64 -1.59 4.91
C GLU A 154 4.85 -0.07 5.06
N ALA A 155 5.76 0.30 5.98
CA ALA A 155 6.05 1.69 6.31
C ALA A 155 6.53 2.53 5.12
N ASP A 156 7.29 1.94 4.20
CA ASP A 156 7.70 2.54 2.92
C ASP A 156 6.49 2.94 2.09
N ARG A 157 5.52 2.04 1.92
CA ARG A 157 4.29 2.33 1.18
C ARG A 157 3.46 3.42 1.82
N MET A 158 3.42 3.49 3.15
CA MET A 158 2.73 4.60 3.82
C MET A 158 3.37 5.95 3.49
N LEU A 159 4.70 6.02 3.35
CA LEU A 159 5.40 7.23 2.92
C LEU A 159 5.08 7.56 1.46
N ASP A 160 5.15 6.58 0.56
CA ASP A 160 4.87 6.76 -0.87
C ASP A 160 3.44 7.28 -1.12
N MET A 161 2.49 6.87 -0.29
CA MET A 161 1.09 7.30 -0.33
C MET A 161 0.85 8.66 0.35
N GLY A 162 1.89 9.29 0.89
CA GLY A 162 1.80 10.60 1.56
C GLY A 162 1.20 10.55 2.97
N PHE A 163 1.08 9.38 3.59
CA PHE A 163 0.51 9.26 4.95
C PHE A 163 1.43 9.74 6.07
N ILE A 164 2.63 10.23 5.75
CA ILE A 164 3.58 10.75 6.74
C ILE A 164 2.94 11.78 7.69
N HIS A 165 2.08 12.67 7.17
CA HIS A 165 1.40 13.66 7.99
C HIS A 165 0.40 13.04 8.96
N ASP A 166 -0.35 12.03 8.50
CA ASP A 166 -1.34 11.36 9.34
C ASP A 166 -0.69 10.44 10.37
N ILE A 167 0.39 9.74 10.00
CA ILE A 167 1.22 8.98 10.94
C ILE A 167 1.72 9.92 12.05
N ARG A 168 2.29 11.07 11.69
CA ARG A 168 2.76 12.06 12.68
C ARG A 168 1.65 12.54 13.62
N LYS A 169 0.40 12.68 13.13
CA LYS A 169 -0.74 12.99 13.99
C LYS A 169 -1.05 11.83 14.93
N VAL A 170 -1.13 10.60 14.42
CA VAL A 170 -1.37 9.40 15.23
C VAL A 170 -0.35 9.29 16.35
N LEU A 171 0.95 9.45 16.05
CA LEU A 171 2.02 9.33 17.04
C LEU A 171 1.89 10.30 18.22
N LYS A 172 1.35 11.51 17.99
CA LYS A 172 1.09 12.49 19.05
C LYS A 172 -0.02 12.04 20.01
N LEU A 173 -0.86 11.10 19.60
CA LEU A 173 -1.93 10.52 20.41
C LEU A 173 -1.46 9.32 21.24
N LEU A 174 -0.28 8.77 20.93
CA LEU A 174 0.22 7.54 21.54
C LEU A 174 1.09 7.83 22.76
N PRO A 175 1.11 6.92 23.76
CA PRO A 175 1.98 7.04 24.92
C PRO A 175 3.44 6.97 24.50
N ALA A 176 4.29 7.75 25.17
CA ALA A 176 5.72 7.80 24.89
C ALA A 176 6.41 6.45 25.17
N LYS A 177 6.02 5.76 26.25
CA LYS A 177 6.51 4.43 26.61
C LYS A 177 5.62 3.37 25.95
N ARG A 178 6.14 2.74 24.90
CA ARG A 178 5.53 1.61 24.18
C ARG A 178 6.63 0.87 23.41
N GLN A 179 6.39 -0.37 23.01
CA GLN A 179 7.22 -1.04 22.02
C GLN A 179 6.79 -0.59 20.62
N THR A 180 7.74 -0.27 19.73
CA THR A 180 7.47 0.08 18.34
C THR A 180 8.15 -0.91 17.39
N LEU A 181 7.35 -1.49 16.50
CA LEU A 181 7.77 -2.44 15.49
C LEU A 181 7.54 -1.83 14.11
N MET A 182 8.59 -1.70 13.29
CA MET A 182 8.50 -1.13 11.95
C MET A 182 8.93 -2.16 10.92
N PHE A 183 8.01 -2.53 10.03
CA PHE A 183 8.21 -3.47 8.94
C PHE A 183 8.10 -2.76 7.60
N SER A 184 9.10 -2.99 6.74
CA SER A 184 9.23 -2.33 5.44
C SER A 184 9.73 -3.33 4.40
N ALA A 185 9.55 -3.05 3.11
CA ALA A 185 10.24 -3.82 2.07
C ALA A 185 11.70 -3.40 1.93
N THR A 186 12.03 -2.15 2.28
CA THR A 186 13.39 -1.59 2.16
C THR A 186 13.77 -0.67 3.33
N PHE A 187 15.07 -0.46 3.54
CA PHE A 187 15.62 0.58 4.40
C PHE A 187 16.07 1.82 3.61
N SER A 188 15.13 2.44 2.90
CA SER A 188 15.38 3.75 2.27
C SER A 188 15.77 4.80 3.30
N ASN A 189 16.41 5.89 2.86
CA ASN A 189 16.79 6.99 3.75
C ASN A 189 15.57 7.62 4.44
N ASP A 190 14.43 7.68 3.75
CA ASP A 190 13.18 8.20 4.31
C ASP A 190 12.64 7.29 5.41
N ILE A 191 12.74 5.97 5.23
CA ILE A 191 12.38 5.00 6.26
C ILE A 191 13.29 5.09 7.47
N ARG A 192 14.61 5.22 7.27
CA ARG A 192 15.56 5.45 8.37
C ARG A 192 15.27 6.76 9.10
N THR A 193 14.87 7.80 8.37
CA THR A 193 14.51 9.09 8.95
C THR A 193 13.22 9.01 9.77
N LEU A 194 12.20 8.32 9.25
CA LEU A 194 10.98 8.04 9.99
C LEU A 194 11.28 7.24 11.28
N ALA A 195 12.10 6.20 11.16
CA ALA A 195 12.48 5.33 12.27
C ALA A 195 13.14 6.08 13.43
N LYS A 196 14.07 7.01 13.13
CA LYS A 196 14.74 7.83 14.15
C LYS A 196 13.78 8.58 15.08
N SER A 197 12.56 8.86 14.62
CA SER A 197 11.53 9.54 15.41
C SER A 197 10.57 8.60 16.15
N LEU A 198 10.70 7.28 15.93
CA LEU A 198 9.70 6.27 16.29
C LEU A 198 10.22 5.21 17.25
N VAL A 199 11.42 4.71 16.98
CA VAL A 199 12.01 3.56 17.67
C VAL A 199 13.17 3.99 18.55
N HIS A 200 13.43 3.24 19.62
CA HIS A 200 14.54 3.43 20.54
C HIS A 200 15.43 2.18 20.60
N ASP A 201 16.69 2.32 20.18
CA ASP A 201 17.68 1.23 20.09
C ASP A 201 17.11 -0.08 19.47
N PRO A 202 16.54 0.01 18.24
CA PRO A 202 15.84 -1.12 17.63
C PRO A 202 16.80 -2.24 17.28
N ALA A 203 16.32 -3.49 17.38
CA ALA A 203 16.94 -4.59 16.66
C ALA A 203 16.72 -4.39 15.15
N GLU A 204 17.81 -4.21 14.38
CA GLU A 204 17.75 -4.16 12.92
C GLU A 204 17.82 -5.58 12.36
N VAL A 205 16.78 -5.98 11.63
CA VAL A 205 16.69 -7.25 10.92
C VAL A 205 16.60 -6.94 9.42
N ASP A 206 17.67 -7.22 8.68
CA ASP A 206 17.69 -7.10 7.22
C ASP A 206 17.85 -8.49 6.60
N VAL A 207 16.75 -9.00 6.04
CA VAL A 207 16.78 -10.26 5.28
C VAL A 207 16.49 -10.00 3.80
N SER A 208 16.50 -8.75 3.37
CA SER A 208 16.36 -8.35 1.96
C SER A 208 17.71 -8.53 1.27
N PRO A 209 17.87 -9.46 0.31
CA PRO A 209 19.03 -9.42 -0.55
C PRO A 209 18.89 -8.19 -1.44
N ARG A 210 19.90 -7.32 -1.48
CA ARG A 210 19.98 -6.22 -2.45
C ARG A 210 19.89 -6.85 -3.86
N ASN A 211 18.77 -6.68 -4.55
CA ASN A 211 18.50 -7.06 -5.96
C ASN A 211 18.04 -8.51 -6.30
N SER A 212 17.78 -9.42 -5.37
CA SER A 212 17.52 -10.84 -5.75
C SER A 212 16.17 -11.15 -6.46
N THR A 213 15.18 -10.25 -6.45
CA THR A 213 13.87 -10.56 -7.05
C THR A 213 13.95 -10.57 -8.58
N ALA A 214 14.62 -9.58 -9.18
CA ALA A 214 14.83 -9.55 -10.62
C ALA A 214 15.74 -10.69 -11.09
N GLU A 215 16.60 -11.23 -10.24
CA GLU A 215 17.46 -12.37 -10.61
C GLU A 215 16.70 -13.71 -10.60
N ARG A 216 15.60 -13.83 -9.83
CA ARG A 216 14.85 -15.09 -9.66
C ARG A 216 13.62 -15.21 -10.56
N VAL A 217 13.06 -14.10 -11.03
CA VAL A 217 11.85 -14.10 -11.87
C VAL A 217 12.24 -14.17 -13.35
N ARG A 218 11.66 -15.12 -14.10
CA ARG A 218 11.84 -15.16 -15.55
C ARG A 218 11.14 -13.95 -16.17
N GLN A 219 11.92 -13.04 -16.74
CA GLN A 219 11.41 -11.78 -17.31
C GLN A 219 11.63 -11.73 -18.80
N TRP A 220 10.63 -11.26 -19.53
CA TRP A 220 10.76 -10.99 -20.96
C TRP A 220 9.78 -9.89 -21.41
N VAL A 221 10.15 -9.22 -22.49
CA VAL A 221 9.40 -8.16 -23.14
C VAL A 221 8.79 -8.70 -24.43
N VAL A 222 7.52 -8.36 -24.66
CA VAL A 222 6.86 -8.45 -25.96
C VAL A 222 6.83 -7.05 -26.56
N PRO A 223 7.64 -6.77 -27.58
CA PRO A 223 7.48 -5.58 -28.40
C PRO A 223 6.12 -5.66 -29.11
N VAL A 224 5.25 -4.66 -28.92
CA VAL A 224 3.91 -4.64 -29.52
C VAL A 224 3.36 -3.21 -29.61
N ASP A 225 2.60 -2.91 -30.65
CA ASP A 225 1.95 -1.60 -30.78
C ASP A 225 0.88 -1.38 -29.72
N GLN A 226 0.71 -0.13 -29.29
CA GLN A 226 -0.18 0.23 -28.16
C GLN A 226 -1.64 -0.20 -28.40
N ASN A 227 -2.12 -0.15 -29.65
CA ASN A 227 -3.47 -0.58 -30.03
C ASN A 227 -3.64 -2.11 -30.06
N GLN A 228 -2.54 -2.87 -30.19
CA GLN A 228 -2.54 -4.33 -30.28
C GLN A 228 -2.32 -5.02 -28.92
N LYS A 229 -1.82 -4.32 -27.90
CA LYS A 229 -1.54 -4.87 -26.57
C LYS A 229 -2.68 -5.70 -25.96
N ALA A 230 -3.93 -5.27 -26.09
CA ALA A 230 -5.07 -5.99 -25.51
C ALA A 230 -5.32 -7.34 -26.21
N ALA A 231 -5.15 -7.38 -27.53
CA ALA A 231 -5.26 -8.59 -28.32
C ALA A 231 -4.07 -9.53 -28.05
N ALA A 232 -2.85 -8.99 -28.02
CA ALA A 232 -1.64 -9.74 -27.65
C ALA A 232 -1.76 -10.37 -26.25
N LEU A 233 -2.26 -9.61 -25.27
CA LEU A 233 -2.52 -10.16 -23.93
C LEU A 233 -3.55 -11.29 -23.95
N SER A 234 -4.63 -11.14 -24.71
CA SER A 234 -5.69 -12.16 -24.79
C SER A 234 -5.15 -13.46 -25.41
N HIS A 235 -4.35 -13.33 -26.46
CA HIS A 235 -3.66 -14.43 -27.12
C HIS A 235 -2.70 -15.15 -26.15
N LEU A 236 -1.82 -14.40 -25.47
CA LEU A 236 -0.93 -14.96 -24.46
C LEU A 236 -1.67 -15.70 -23.34
N ILE A 237 -2.79 -15.15 -22.85
CA ILE A 237 -3.55 -15.80 -21.78
C ILE A 237 -4.17 -17.12 -22.26
N THR A 238 -4.65 -17.15 -23.50
CA THR A 238 -5.42 -18.27 -24.05
C THR A 238 -4.50 -19.38 -24.57
N ASP A 239 -3.55 -19.03 -25.44
CA ASP A 239 -2.73 -19.98 -26.19
C ASP A 239 -1.68 -20.64 -25.30
N GLU A 240 -1.09 -19.89 -24.36
CA GLU A 240 -0.17 -20.44 -23.35
C GLU A 240 -0.91 -20.99 -22.13
N ASN A 241 -2.25 -21.01 -22.18
CA ASN A 241 -3.14 -21.47 -21.12
C ASN A 241 -2.80 -20.89 -19.72
N TRP A 242 -2.49 -19.60 -19.65
CA TRP A 242 -2.13 -18.95 -18.40
C TRP A 242 -3.32 -18.85 -17.44
N PHE A 243 -3.12 -19.14 -16.16
CA PHE A 243 -4.10 -18.96 -15.10
C PHE A 243 -3.55 -17.99 -14.04
N GLN A 244 -4.45 -17.42 -13.22
CA GLN A 244 -4.10 -16.46 -12.17
C GLN A 244 -3.15 -15.34 -12.64
N VAL A 245 -3.57 -14.64 -13.69
CA VAL A 245 -2.77 -13.59 -14.34
C VAL A 245 -3.02 -12.24 -13.68
N LEU A 246 -2.02 -11.68 -13.03
CA LEU A 246 -2.09 -10.31 -12.49
C LEU A 246 -1.57 -9.32 -13.53
N VAL A 247 -2.46 -8.45 -14.01
CA VAL A 247 -2.17 -7.50 -15.09
C VAL A 247 -2.11 -6.09 -14.54
N PHE A 248 -0.98 -5.41 -14.70
CA PHE A 248 -0.77 -4.03 -14.26
C PHE A 248 -1.03 -3.03 -15.39
N THR A 249 -1.87 -2.05 -15.09
CA THR A 249 -2.21 -0.92 -15.98
C THR A 249 -1.92 0.40 -15.27
N ARG A 250 -1.64 1.45 -16.04
CA ARG A 250 -1.30 2.78 -15.52
C ARG A 250 -2.50 3.48 -14.89
N THR A 251 -3.70 3.29 -15.43
CA THR A 251 -4.87 4.06 -15.03
C THR A 251 -6.09 3.19 -14.70
N LYS A 252 -6.90 3.67 -13.77
CA LYS A 252 -8.18 3.04 -13.36
C LYS A 252 -9.18 2.89 -14.53
N HIS A 253 -9.18 3.82 -15.48
CA HIS A 253 -10.03 3.75 -16.66
C HIS A 253 -9.50 2.70 -17.64
N GLY A 254 -8.17 2.62 -17.81
CA GLY A 254 -7.51 1.55 -18.54
C GLY A 254 -7.84 0.18 -17.97
N ALA A 255 -7.75 0.01 -16.65
CA ALA A 255 -8.08 -1.25 -15.97
C ALA A 255 -9.50 -1.74 -16.28
N ASN A 256 -10.51 -0.87 -16.20
CA ASN A 256 -11.89 -1.24 -16.54
C ASN A 256 -12.07 -1.57 -18.02
N ARG A 257 -11.42 -0.82 -18.91
CA ARG A 257 -11.51 -1.04 -20.35
C ARG A 257 -10.89 -2.39 -20.72
N LEU A 258 -9.70 -2.66 -20.22
CA LEU A 258 -8.98 -3.90 -20.48
C LEU A 258 -9.73 -5.11 -19.92
N ALA A 259 -10.22 -5.05 -18.68
CA ALA A 259 -11.02 -6.15 -18.12
C ALA A 259 -12.27 -6.46 -18.98
N LYS A 260 -12.97 -5.43 -19.49
CA LYS A 260 -14.09 -5.62 -20.41
C LYS A 260 -13.68 -6.26 -21.74
N GLN A 261 -12.53 -5.86 -22.29
CA GLN A 261 -12.01 -6.45 -23.53
C GLN A 261 -11.64 -7.92 -23.34
N LEU A 262 -10.98 -8.26 -22.23
CA LEU A 262 -10.65 -9.64 -21.88
C LEU A 262 -11.92 -10.50 -21.73
N VAL A 263 -12.95 -9.99 -21.03
CA VAL A 263 -14.25 -10.68 -20.93
C VAL A 263 -14.90 -10.86 -22.29
N GLY A 264 -14.86 -9.85 -23.15
CA GLY A 264 -15.35 -9.95 -24.54
C GLY A 264 -14.64 -11.01 -25.37
N ASN A 265 -13.39 -11.32 -25.03
CA ASN A 265 -12.56 -12.36 -25.65
C ASN A 265 -12.66 -13.72 -24.92
N GLY A 266 -13.65 -13.90 -24.04
CA GLY A 266 -13.89 -15.16 -23.33
C GLY A 266 -12.98 -15.42 -22.13
N ILE A 267 -12.22 -14.40 -21.67
CA ILE A 267 -11.36 -14.51 -20.49
C ILE A 267 -12.08 -13.92 -19.28
N GLU A 268 -12.32 -14.74 -18.26
CA GLU A 268 -12.86 -14.29 -16.98
C GLU A 268 -11.91 -13.28 -16.33
N ALA A 269 -12.28 -12.01 -16.36
CA ALA A 269 -11.43 -10.92 -15.90
C ALA A 269 -12.17 -9.92 -15.00
N ALA A 270 -11.48 -9.42 -13.99
CA ALA A 270 -11.99 -8.39 -13.09
C ALA A 270 -10.99 -7.24 -12.96
N ALA A 271 -11.49 -6.02 -12.71
CA ALA A 271 -10.66 -4.84 -12.48
C ALA A 271 -10.64 -4.45 -11.00
N ILE A 272 -9.45 -4.20 -10.44
CA ILE A 272 -9.24 -3.73 -9.07
C ILE A 272 -8.46 -2.39 -9.05
N HIS A 273 -9.10 -1.34 -8.57
CA HIS A 273 -8.52 0.01 -8.49
C HIS A 273 -9.20 0.86 -7.41
N GLY A 274 -8.61 2.02 -7.05
CA GLY A 274 -9.12 2.88 -5.97
C GLY A 274 -10.56 3.41 -6.16
N ASN A 275 -11.04 3.53 -7.40
CA ASN A 275 -12.44 3.92 -7.69
C ASN A 275 -13.48 2.78 -7.54
N LYS A 276 -13.08 1.52 -7.29
CA LYS A 276 -14.05 0.44 -7.02
C LYS A 276 -14.54 0.56 -5.58
N SER A 277 -15.79 0.16 -5.32
CA SER A 277 -16.27 0.03 -3.95
C SER A 277 -15.46 -1.03 -3.20
N GLN A 278 -15.37 -0.90 -1.87
CA GLN A 278 -14.58 -1.84 -1.07
C GLN A 278 -15.05 -3.29 -1.26
N ASN A 279 -16.36 -3.51 -1.21
CA ASN A 279 -16.95 -4.83 -1.41
C ASN A 279 -16.61 -5.42 -2.78
N ALA A 280 -16.58 -4.58 -3.83
CA ALA A 280 -16.18 -5.02 -5.17
C ALA A 280 -14.69 -5.40 -5.23
N ARG A 281 -13.82 -4.67 -4.53
CA ARG A 281 -12.37 -4.99 -4.44
C ARG A 281 -12.14 -6.29 -3.69
N THR A 282 -12.79 -6.47 -2.53
CA THR A 282 -12.71 -7.70 -1.73
C THR A 282 -13.22 -8.90 -2.51
N ARG A 283 -14.37 -8.77 -3.20
CA ARG A 283 -14.90 -9.85 -4.04
C ARG A 283 -13.95 -10.18 -5.20
N ALA A 284 -13.52 -9.18 -5.98
CA ALA A 284 -12.60 -9.42 -7.09
C ALA A 284 -11.29 -10.09 -6.64
N LEU A 285 -10.81 -9.80 -5.43
CA LEU A 285 -9.64 -10.47 -4.86
C LEU A 285 -9.94 -11.93 -4.47
N ALA A 286 -11.09 -12.19 -3.83
CA ALA A 286 -11.52 -13.53 -3.46
C ALA A 286 -11.71 -14.41 -4.71
N ASP A 287 -12.46 -13.91 -5.69
CA ASP A 287 -12.73 -14.60 -6.96
C ASP A 287 -11.42 -14.85 -7.75
N PHE A 288 -10.40 -14.00 -7.60
CA PHE A 288 -9.09 -14.25 -8.21
C PHE A 288 -8.28 -15.31 -7.47
N LYS A 289 -8.36 -15.33 -6.13
CA LYS A 289 -7.68 -16.33 -5.29
C LYS A 289 -8.26 -17.72 -5.49
N ASP A 290 -9.58 -17.85 -5.62
CA ASP A 290 -10.26 -19.13 -5.82
C ASP A 290 -10.26 -19.61 -7.29
N GLY A 291 -9.81 -18.77 -8.23
CA GLY A 291 -9.65 -19.10 -9.63
C GLY A 291 -10.86 -18.77 -10.52
N SER A 292 -11.98 -18.28 -9.95
CA SER A 292 -13.17 -17.83 -10.69
C SER A 292 -12.90 -16.61 -11.58
N VAL A 293 -11.83 -15.86 -11.29
CA VAL A 293 -11.29 -14.82 -12.17
C VAL A 293 -9.92 -15.27 -12.62
N ARG A 294 -9.79 -15.54 -13.92
CA ARG A 294 -8.53 -15.93 -14.57
C ARG A 294 -7.53 -14.78 -14.64
N ALA A 295 -8.00 -13.55 -14.86
CA ALA A 295 -7.16 -12.36 -15.00
C ALA A 295 -7.62 -11.18 -14.12
N LEU A 296 -6.76 -10.73 -13.20
CA LEU A 296 -7.02 -9.56 -12.35
C LEU A 296 -6.27 -8.34 -12.89
N VAL A 297 -7.01 -7.35 -13.39
CA VAL A 297 -6.45 -6.11 -13.94
C VAL A 297 -6.38 -5.04 -12.85
N ALA A 298 -5.18 -4.61 -12.49
CA ALA A 298 -4.92 -3.72 -11.38
C ALA A 298 -4.14 -2.45 -11.79
N THR A 299 -4.27 -1.42 -10.97
CA THR A 299 -3.31 -0.29 -10.92
C THR A 299 -2.32 -0.49 -9.78
N ASP A 300 -1.13 0.08 -9.86
CA ASP A 300 -0.09 -0.04 -8.81
C ASP A 300 -0.61 0.17 -7.40
N ILE A 301 -1.35 1.27 -7.18
CA ILE A 301 -1.90 1.64 -5.87
C ILE A 301 -2.84 0.56 -5.32
N ALA A 302 -3.59 -0.11 -6.19
CA ALA A 302 -4.60 -1.07 -5.78
C ALA A 302 -4.08 -2.50 -5.67
N ALA A 303 -2.98 -2.82 -6.35
CA ALA A 303 -2.26 -4.08 -6.22
C ALA A 303 -1.25 -4.07 -5.06
N ARG A 304 -0.81 -2.89 -4.61
CA ARG A 304 -0.04 -2.73 -3.37
C ARG A 304 -0.91 -3.15 -2.18
N GLY A 305 -0.41 -4.08 -1.37
CA GLY A 305 -1.11 -4.64 -0.21
C GLY A 305 -2.16 -5.71 -0.55
N LEU A 306 -2.20 -6.20 -1.80
CA LEU A 306 -2.87 -7.46 -2.08
C LEU A 306 -1.93 -8.61 -1.66
N ASP A 307 -2.40 -9.48 -0.79
CA ASP A 307 -1.79 -10.77 -0.45
C ASP A 307 -2.09 -11.76 -1.59
N ILE A 308 -1.54 -11.46 -2.76
CA ILE A 308 -1.50 -12.34 -3.93
C ILE A 308 -0.03 -12.48 -4.28
N GLU A 309 0.56 -13.54 -3.75
CA GLU A 309 1.96 -13.85 -3.96
C GLU A 309 2.10 -15.21 -4.60
N GLN A 310 3.29 -15.48 -5.14
CA GLN A 310 3.58 -16.73 -5.84
C GLN A 310 2.69 -16.94 -7.06
N LEU A 311 2.24 -15.85 -7.69
CA LEU A 311 1.45 -15.93 -8.90
C LEU A 311 2.30 -16.54 -10.02
N PRO A 312 1.74 -17.41 -10.87
CA PRO A 312 2.46 -17.97 -12.00
C PRO A 312 2.78 -16.89 -13.04
N GLN A 313 1.90 -15.89 -13.20
CA GLN A 313 1.94 -14.93 -14.28
C GLN A 313 1.72 -13.49 -13.77
N VAL A 314 2.69 -12.62 -14.02
CA VAL A 314 2.56 -11.18 -13.83
C VAL A 314 2.76 -10.49 -15.18
N VAL A 315 1.82 -9.63 -15.57
CA VAL A 315 1.89 -8.89 -16.83
C VAL A 315 1.95 -7.40 -16.57
N ASN A 316 2.96 -6.72 -17.09
CA ASN A 316 2.97 -5.27 -17.22
C ASN A 316 2.32 -4.90 -18.56
N PHE A 317 1.03 -4.57 -18.55
CA PHE A 317 0.34 -4.09 -19.74
C PHE A 317 0.80 -2.67 -20.10
N ASP A 318 1.01 -1.85 -19.07
CA ASP A 318 1.70 -0.56 -19.16
C ASP A 318 2.95 -0.61 -18.29
N LEU A 319 4.10 -0.11 -18.76
CA LEU A 319 5.28 0.02 -17.90
C LEU A 319 5.06 1.08 -16.80
N PRO A 320 5.59 0.88 -15.59
CA PRO A 320 5.51 1.87 -14.53
C PRO A 320 6.35 3.11 -14.87
N ASN A 321 5.90 4.28 -14.39
CA ASN A 321 6.64 5.53 -14.56
C ASN A 321 7.87 5.61 -13.64
N VAL A 322 7.85 4.87 -12.53
CA VAL A 322 8.92 4.77 -11.54
C VAL A 322 9.55 3.38 -11.65
N PRO A 323 10.84 3.24 -11.98
CA PRO A 323 11.48 1.94 -12.17
C PRO A 323 11.37 0.99 -10.97
N GLU A 324 11.39 1.52 -9.75
CA GLU A 324 11.29 0.74 -8.51
C GLU A 324 9.95 -0.02 -8.43
N ASP A 325 8.89 0.55 -9.01
CA ASP A 325 7.58 -0.10 -9.08
C ASP A 325 7.61 -1.37 -9.92
N TYR A 326 8.47 -1.43 -10.94
CA TYR A 326 8.64 -2.64 -11.74
C TYR A 326 9.06 -3.82 -10.86
N VAL A 327 10.05 -3.61 -9.99
CA VAL A 327 10.54 -4.64 -9.04
C VAL A 327 9.42 -5.07 -8.10
N HIS A 328 8.57 -4.14 -7.65
CA HIS A 328 7.42 -4.45 -6.81
C HIS A 328 6.32 -5.25 -7.53
N ARG A 329 6.10 -4.97 -8.83
CA ARG A 329 5.14 -5.71 -9.66
C ARG A 329 5.60 -7.13 -9.90
N ILE A 330 6.82 -7.32 -10.43
CA ILE A 330 7.35 -8.66 -10.71
C ILE A 330 7.59 -9.45 -9.43
N GLY A 331 7.78 -8.78 -8.30
CA GLY A 331 7.86 -9.42 -6.99
C GLY A 331 6.58 -10.13 -6.54
N ARG A 332 5.48 -10.06 -7.31
CA ARG A 332 4.25 -10.86 -7.08
C ARG A 332 4.36 -12.29 -7.61
N THR A 333 5.41 -12.59 -8.36
CA THR A 333 5.71 -13.92 -8.91
C THR A 333 7.09 -14.42 -8.42
N GLY A 334 7.41 -15.69 -8.67
CA GLY A 334 8.76 -16.24 -8.50
C GLY A 334 9.32 -16.35 -7.07
N ARG A 335 8.47 -16.58 -6.06
CA ARG A 335 8.90 -16.78 -4.66
C ARG A 335 8.83 -18.26 -4.24
N ALA A 336 9.64 -18.63 -3.24
CA ALA A 336 9.63 -19.96 -2.59
C ALA A 336 9.86 -21.18 -3.51
N GLY A 337 10.66 -21.02 -4.57
CA GLY A 337 11.01 -22.13 -5.49
C GLY A 337 10.05 -22.34 -6.65
N ALA A 338 8.95 -21.58 -6.74
CA ALA A 338 8.03 -21.62 -7.87
C ALA A 338 8.57 -20.84 -9.07
N SER A 339 8.52 -21.45 -10.27
CA SER A 339 8.94 -20.85 -11.54
C SER A 339 7.84 -19.98 -12.13
N GLY A 340 7.66 -18.78 -11.59
CA GLY A 340 6.75 -17.79 -12.16
C GLY A 340 7.45 -16.82 -13.11
N GLN A 341 6.69 -16.20 -14.02
CA GLN A 341 7.23 -15.28 -15.02
C GLN A 341 6.56 -13.90 -15.00
N ALA A 342 7.34 -12.91 -15.41
CA ALA A 342 6.90 -11.54 -15.59
C ALA A 342 7.06 -11.11 -17.05
N VAL A 343 5.95 -10.73 -17.68
CA VAL A 343 5.90 -10.35 -19.09
C VAL A 343 5.56 -8.88 -19.20
N SER A 344 6.31 -8.11 -19.99
CA SER A 344 6.02 -6.70 -20.24
C SER A 344 5.62 -6.50 -21.69
N LEU A 345 4.42 -5.96 -21.93
CA LEU A 345 4.00 -5.53 -23.26
C LEU A 345 4.48 -4.10 -23.48
N VAL A 346 5.38 -3.87 -24.43
CA VAL A 346 6.09 -2.60 -24.57
C VAL A 346 5.94 -2.06 -25.97
N SER A 347 5.40 -0.85 -26.07
CA SER A 347 5.32 -0.06 -27.31
C SER A 347 6.49 0.91 -27.42
N ALA A 348 6.74 1.43 -28.63
CA ALA A 348 7.88 2.31 -28.92
C ALA A 348 7.96 3.56 -28.01
N ASP A 349 6.80 4.13 -27.65
CA ASP A 349 6.67 5.29 -26.77
C ASP A 349 7.05 5.02 -25.31
N GLU A 350 7.08 3.75 -24.89
CA GLU A 350 7.49 3.33 -23.55
C GLU A 350 8.98 2.92 -23.47
N SER A 351 9.73 3.02 -24.57
CA SER A 351 11.14 2.64 -24.63
C SER A 351 12.00 3.28 -23.55
N LYS A 352 11.78 4.57 -23.25
CA LYS A 352 12.49 5.26 -22.16
C LYS A 352 12.25 4.62 -20.79
N LEU A 353 11.00 4.25 -20.49
CA LEU A 353 10.64 3.58 -19.23
C LEU A 353 11.33 2.21 -19.13
N LEU A 354 11.36 1.47 -20.24
CA LEU A 354 12.07 0.19 -20.31
C LEU A 354 13.56 0.36 -19.98
N PHE A 355 14.22 1.39 -20.54
CA PHE A 355 15.63 1.65 -20.25
C PHE A 355 15.90 2.05 -18.80
N ASP A 356 15.03 2.86 -18.20
CA ASP A 356 15.16 3.25 -16.79
C ASP A 356 15.02 2.01 -15.87
N ILE A 357 14.14 1.06 -16.24
CA ILE A 357 13.98 -0.24 -15.58
C ILE A 357 15.21 -1.13 -15.76
N GLU A 358 15.67 -1.35 -17.00
CA GLU A 358 16.87 -2.16 -17.30
C GLU A 358 18.11 -1.62 -16.57
N LYS A 359 18.21 -0.29 -16.43
CA LYS A 359 19.27 0.38 -15.67
C LYS A 359 19.17 0.12 -14.17
N LEU A 360 17.96 0.16 -13.60
CA LEU A 360 17.74 -0.13 -12.18
C LEU A 360 18.14 -1.58 -11.85
N ILE A 361 17.68 -2.53 -12.67
CA ILE A 361 17.96 -3.97 -12.45
C ILE A 361 19.34 -4.39 -12.97
N ARG A 362 20.05 -3.49 -13.66
CA ARG A 362 21.41 -3.67 -14.20
C ARG A 362 21.54 -4.81 -15.22
N THR A 363 20.46 -5.19 -15.88
CA THR A 363 20.44 -6.28 -16.87
C THR A 363 19.39 -5.98 -17.93
N PRO A 364 19.71 -6.10 -19.23
CA PRO A 364 18.71 -6.00 -20.30
C PRO A 364 17.67 -7.12 -20.18
N ILE A 365 16.41 -6.81 -20.44
CA ILE A 365 15.34 -7.82 -20.42
C ILE A 365 15.27 -8.48 -21.81
N GLU A 366 15.15 -9.81 -21.82
CA GLU A 366 14.99 -10.60 -23.04
C GLU A 366 13.78 -10.09 -23.84
N ARG A 367 13.94 -9.81 -25.14
CA ARG A 367 12.87 -9.39 -26.04
C ARG A 367 12.42 -10.60 -26.86
N ARG A 368 11.14 -10.93 -26.85
CA ARG A 368 10.55 -12.01 -27.65
C ARG A 368 9.48 -11.43 -28.56
N ALA A 369 9.59 -11.70 -29.85
CA ALA A 369 8.52 -11.42 -30.79
C ALA A 369 7.31 -12.31 -30.46
N LEU A 370 6.12 -11.81 -30.75
CA LEU A 370 4.88 -12.56 -30.65
C LEU A 370 4.27 -12.58 -32.05
N ASP A 371 4.13 -13.79 -32.61
CA ASP A 371 3.71 -13.98 -33.99
C ASP A 371 2.34 -13.30 -34.25
N GLY A 372 2.28 -12.46 -35.28
CA GLY A 372 1.07 -11.72 -35.64
C GLY A 372 0.81 -10.45 -34.81
N PHE A 373 1.72 -10.09 -33.92
CA PHE A 373 1.68 -8.88 -33.09
C PHE A 373 2.95 -8.03 -33.20
N GLU A 374 3.72 -8.20 -34.29
CA GLU A 374 4.95 -7.47 -34.52
C GLU A 374 4.66 -5.95 -34.59
N PRO A 375 5.44 -5.12 -33.87
CA PRO A 375 5.19 -3.69 -33.86
C PRO A 375 5.60 -3.07 -35.20
N GLY A 376 4.89 -2.03 -35.63
CA GLY A 376 5.26 -1.26 -36.82
C GLY A 376 6.62 -0.57 -36.68
N GLU A 377 7.01 -0.21 -35.45
CA GLU A 377 8.33 0.34 -35.12
C GLU A 377 9.04 -0.54 -34.07
N PRO A 378 10.27 -1.03 -34.35
CA PRO A 378 10.98 -1.91 -33.43
C PRO A 378 11.44 -1.14 -32.18
N LEU A 379 11.44 -1.81 -31.03
CA LEU A 379 11.99 -1.22 -29.81
C LEU A 379 13.49 -0.93 -29.98
N PRO A 380 13.98 0.25 -29.53
CA PRO A 380 15.39 0.55 -29.58
C PRO A 380 16.20 -0.47 -28.78
N THR A 381 17.31 -0.93 -29.35
CA THR A 381 18.23 -1.89 -28.70
C THR A 381 19.31 -1.21 -27.85
N LYS A 382 19.42 0.12 -27.93
CA LYS A 382 20.34 0.94 -27.13
C LYS A 382 19.55 2.06 -26.46
N GLY A 383 19.88 2.35 -25.20
CA GLY A 383 19.29 3.44 -24.44
C GLY A 383 19.39 4.78 -25.18
N PRO A 384 18.51 5.75 -24.90
CA PRO A 384 18.59 7.07 -25.51
C PRO A 384 20.00 7.60 -25.29
N GLY A 385 20.76 7.72 -26.38
CA GLY A 385 22.12 8.22 -26.33
C GLY A 385 22.09 9.58 -25.65
N ARG A 386 22.92 9.77 -24.60
CA ARG A 386 23.22 11.11 -24.13
C ARG A 386 23.63 11.91 -25.35
N ALA A 387 22.86 12.95 -25.69
CA ALA A 387 23.30 13.94 -26.66
C ALA A 387 24.73 14.35 -26.24
N PRO A 388 25.72 14.36 -27.16
CA PRO A 388 27.05 14.79 -26.81
C PRO A 388 26.92 16.20 -26.23
N ALA A 389 27.34 16.37 -24.98
CA ALA A 389 27.57 17.70 -24.45
C ALA A 389 28.49 18.39 -25.47
N MET A 390 28.04 19.51 -26.03
CA MET A 390 28.86 20.36 -26.89
C MET A 390 30.10 20.75 -26.09
N GLY A 391 31.17 19.96 -26.22
CA GLY A 391 32.48 20.25 -25.67
C GLY A 391 33.01 21.46 -26.42
N GLY A 392 33.20 22.56 -25.70
CA GLY A 392 33.79 23.77 -26.22
C GLY A 392 35.10 23.47 -26.95
N ARG A 393 35.21 23.99 -28.17
CA ARG A 393 36.42 24.00 -28.98
C ARG A 393 37.60 24.52 -28.17
N GLY A 394 38.50 23.62 -27.78
CA GLY A 394 39.87 23.96 -27.42
C GLY A 394 40.64 24.34 -28.69
N GLY A 395 40.85 25.64 -28.91
CA GLY A 395 41.75 26.16 -29.93
C GLY A 395 43.18 26.21 -29.39
N ASN A 396 44.02 25.32 -29.91
CA ASN A 396 45.47 25.37 -29.75
C ASN A 396 46.05 26.30 -30.84
N GLY A 397 46.80 27.32 -30.44
CA GLY A 397 47.55 28.22 -31.32
C GLY A 397 48.59 28.97 -30.52
N GLY A 398 49.87 28.64 -30.73
CA GLY A 398 50.96 28.98 -29.80
C GLY A 398 51.81 30.20 -30.14
N ARG A 399 52.83 30.34 -29.28
CA ARG A 399 54.14 30.99 -29.41
C ARG A 399 54.27 32.53 -29.48
N GLY A 400 55.18 33.00 -28.63
CA GLY A 400 55.90 34.28 -28.68
C GLY A 400 55.48 35.20 -27.52
N GLY A 401 56.34 35.76 -26.67
CA GLY A 401 57.78 35.82 -26.57
C GLY A 401 58.13 37.05 -25.73
N ASN A 402 59.06 36.89 -24.78
CA ASN A 402 60.03 37.88 -24.28
C ASN A 402 59.59 39.12 -23.44
N GLY A 403 60.37 39.35 -22.36
CA GLY A 403 60.59 40.63 -21.66
C GLY A 403 59.52 40.99 -20.60
N GLY A 404 59.81 41.39 -19.38
CA GLY A 404 61.06 41.82 -18.73
C GLY A 404 60.71 42.92 -17.71
N GLY A 405 61.15 42.76 -16.45
CA GLY A 405 61.53 43.87 -15.57
C GLY A 405 60.46 44.65 -14.77
N GLY A 406 60.80 44.92 -13.50
CA GLY A 406 60.39 46.12 -12.74
C GLY A 406 59.29 45.89 -11.68
N ARG A 407 59.62 45.70 -10.40
CA ARG A 407 59.97 46.69 -9.33
C ARG A 407 58.83 47.62 -8.89
N GLY A 408 58.62 47.64 -7.56
CA GLY A 408 58.05 48.74 -6.77
C GLY A 408 56.56 48.57 -6.48
N GLY A 409 56.04 48.68 -5.26
CA GLY A 409 56.59 49.25 -4.04
C GLY A 409 55.58 50.21 -3.42
N ASN A 410 55.07 49.84 -2.24
CA ASN A 410 54.77 50.71 -1.10
C ASN A 410 53.48 51.57 -1.05
N GLY A 411 52.95 51.64 0.18
CA GLY A 411 52.10 52.71 0.73
C GLY A 411 50.58 52.47 0.61
N GLY A 412 49.76 52.47 1.66
CA GLY A 412 49.92 52.97 3.02
C GLY A 412 48.76 53.92 3.36
N GLY A 413 48.06 53.64 4.49
CA GLY A 413 47.15 54.57 5.17
C GLY A 413 45.73 54.67 4.60
N ARG A 414 44.68 55.09 5.31
CA ARG A 414 44.32 55.26 6.74
C ARG A 414 43.04 56.12 6.70
N GLY A 415 42.08 55.85 7.58
CA GLY A 415 41.01 56.79 7.94
C GLY A 415 39.83 56.82 6.94
N GLY A 416 38.58 56.96 7.35
CA GLY A 416 38.02 57.30 8.65
C GLY A 416 36.69 58.03 8.43
N ASN A 417 35.62 57.47 9.00
CA ASN A 417 34.48 58.10 9.68
C ASN A 417 33.66 59.25 9.05
N GLY A 418 32.34 59.19 9.32
CA GLY A 418 31.37 60.30 9.24
C GLY A 418 30.35 60.12 8.11
N GLY A 419 29.02 60.07 8.31
CA GLY A 419 28.19 60.56 9.41
C GLY A 419 27.46 61.85 9.02
N GLY A 420 26.16 61.78 8.71
CA GLY A 420 25.25 62.93 8.54
C GLY A 420 24.08 62.57 7.62
N ARG A 421 22.84 62.33 8.09
CA ARG A 421 21.78 63.21 8.67
C ARG A 421 21.06 64.14 7.67
N GLY A 422 19.73 64.09 7.74
CA GLY A 422 18.73 65.02 7.15
C GLY A 422 17.80 64.26 6.19
N GLY A 423 16.52 63.98 6.45
CA GLY A 423 15.43 64.84 6.97
C GLY A 423 14.87 65.67 5.80
N ASN A 424 13.59 65.83 5.49
CA ASN A 424 12.28 65.46 6.05
C ASN A 424 11.20 65.89 5.00
N ALA A 425 10.00 65.30 5.06
CA ALA A 425 8.69 65.78 4.56
C ALA A 425 8.50 66.04 3.03
N GLY A 426 7.35 65.80 2.40
CA GLY A 426 6.05 65.28 2.83
C GLY A 426 4.98 65.49 1.72
N GLY A 427 3.93 64.65 1.75
CA GLY A 427 2.55 65.00 1.37
C GLY A 427 2.08 64.82 -0.09
N GLY A 428 1.00 64.02 -0.29
CA GLY A 428 0.09 64.24 -1.44
C GLY A 428 -0.72 63.08 -2.04
N ARG A 429 -1.75 62.59 -1.32
CA ARG A 429 -3.11 62.15 -1.78
C ARG A 429 -3.31 61.25 -3.03
N GLY A 430 -4.06 60.15 -2.84
CA GLY A 430 -4.83 59.46 -3.89
C GLY A 430 -5.83 58.44 -3.29
N ARG A 431 -7.10 58.54 -3.68
CA ARG A 431 -8.33 57.99 -3.04
C ARG A 431 -8.53 56.47 -3.16
N GLY A 432 -9.18 55.88 -2.15
CA GLY A 432 -9.87 54.59 -2.23
C GLY A 432 -11.15 54.57 -1.38
N GLN A 433 -12.33 54.70 -2.02
CA GLN A 433 -13.62 54.22 -1.52
C GLN A 433 -13.77 52.77 -2.04
N GLY A 434 -14.32 51.79 -1.35
CA GLY A 434 -15.28 51.79 -0.24
C GLY A 434 -16.37 50.78 -0.61
N GLY A 435 -16.78 49.89 0.31
CA GLY A 435 -17.94 49.03 0.08
C GLY A 435 -17.93 47.70 0.84
N ALA A 436 -18.02 47.77 2.16
CA ALA A 436 -18.51 46.67 2.99
C ALA A 436 -20.03 46.82 3.19
N SER A 437 -20.77 45.72 3.30
CA SER A 437 -21.60 45.39 4.49
C SER A 437 -22.67 44.33 4.20
N ALA A 438 -23.05 43.69 5.30
CA ALA A 438 -23.76 42.42 5.42
C ALA A 438 -25.28 42.56 5.66
N ALA A 439 -25.93 41.38 5.60
CA ALA A 439 -27.09 40.92 6.38
C ALA A 439 -28.50 41.48 6.08
N GLY A 440 -29.48 40.55 6.02
CA GLY A 440 -30.82 40.75 6.58
C GLY A 440 -32.05 40.48 5.70
N LYS A 441 -32.67 39.30 5.91
CA LYS A 441 -34.13 38.97 6.03
C LYS A 441 -35.19 39.42 4.99
N ALA A 442 -35.91 38.39 4.52
CA ALA A 442 -37.38 38.15 4.56
C ALA A 442 -38.38 38.83 3.58
N ASP A 443 -39.51 38.11 3.43
CA ASP A 443 -40.76 38.29 2.65
C ASP A 443 -40.69 38.00 1.13
N GLY A 444 -41.57 37.22 0.47
CA GLY A 444 -42.82 36.52 0.82
C GLY A 444 -43.84 36.69 -0.31
N ASN A 445 -44.31 35.63 -1.00
CA ASN A 445 -45.72 35.47 -1.44
C ASN A 445 -46.09 34.17 -2.21
N ARG A 446 -47.17 33.55 -1.71
CA ARG A 446 -48.40 32.96 -2.34
C ARG A 446 -48.41 31.77 -3.33
N GLY A 447 -49.24 30.79 -2.92
CA GLY A 447 -50.17 29.97 -3.73
C GLY A 447 -49.83 28.48 -3.71
N GLY A 448 -50.68 27.51 -3.38
CA GLY A 448 -52.08 27.44 -3.01
C GLY A 448 -52.51 25.96 -2.91
N ASN A 449 -53.59 25.72 -2.16
CA ASN A 449 -54.46 24.54 -2.10
C ASN A 449 -54.03 23.20 -1.49
N ALA A 450 -55.02 22.69 -0.75
CA ALA A 450 -55.11 21.49 0.05
C ALA A 450 -55.88 20.39 -0.69
N GLU A 451 -55.64 19.15 -0.27
CA GLU A 451 -56.52 17.95 -0.22
C GLU A 451 -55.56 16.77 0.02
N GLY A 452 -55.77 15.77 0.87
CA GLY A 452 -56.93 15.23 1.55
C GLY A 452 -56.70 13.71 1.68
N ALA A 453 -57.23 13.10 2.74
CA ALA A 453 -57.38 11.66 2.98
C ALA A 453 -56.22 10.86 3.65
N ARG A 454 -56.49 10.54 4.92
CA ARG A 454 -55.90 9.50 5.79
C ARG A 454 -56.70 8.17 5.65
N PRO A 455 -56.27 7.06 6.30
CA PRO A 455 -56.46 5.69 5.80
C PRO A 455 -57.75 4.99 6.29
N GLY A 456 -58.21 4.01 5.51
CA GLY A 456 -59.36 3.16 5.82
C GLY A 456 -58.95 1.76 6.29
N ASN A 457 -59.42 1.41 7.47
CA ASN A 457 -59.42 0.08 8.08
C ASN A 457 -60.68 -0.69 7.62
N GLY A 458 -60.67 -2.03 7.55
CA GLY A 458 -61.88 -2.79 7.22
C GLY A 458 -61.74 -4.32 7.40
N ASP A 459 -62.44 -4.83 8.41
CA ASP A 459 -62.53 -6.20 8.95
C ASP A 459 -62.97 -7.32 7.99
N GLY A 460 -62.66 -8.57 8.37
CA GLY A 460 -63.21 -9.76 7.72
C GLY A 460 -62.90 -11.14 8.37
N GLN A 461 -63.33 -11.36 9.61
CA GLN A 461 -63.94 -12.61 10.14
C GLN A 461 -63.58 -14.00 9.51
N ARG A 462 -63.08 -14.95 10.35
CA ARG A 462 -63.72 -16.23 10.79
C ARG A 462 -62.76 -17.43 11.01
N ARG A 463 -62.77 -17.89 12.28
CA ARG A 463 -63.04 -19.26 12.78
C ARG A 463 -62.04 -20.41 12.59
N ARG A 464 -61.87 -21.10 13.74
CA ARG A 464 -61.63 -22.56 13.98
C ARG A 464 -60.21 -23.04 13.73
N ARG A 465 -59.65 -24.03 14.44
CA ARG A 465 -59.83 -24.73 15.74
C ARG A 465 -58.66 -25.73 15.74
N ARG A 466 -58.04 -26.01 16.91
CA ARG A 466 -57.46 -27.31 17.35
C ARG A 466 -56.67 -28.13 16.29
N ARG A 467 -55.43 -28.59 16.51
CA ARG A 467 -54.99 -29.56 17.53
C ARG A 467 -53.55 -29.95 17.16
N ARG A 468 -52.66 -30.04 18.15
CA ARG A 468 -51.46 -30.89 18.10
C ARG A 468 -51.89 -32.37 18.07
N PRO A 469 -51.03 -33.25 17.56
CA PRO A 469 -50.78 -34.50 18.25
C PRO A 469 -49.29 -34.68 18.55
N SER A 470 -49.07 -35.20 19.76
CA SER A 470 -47.88 -35.86 20.26
C SER A 470 -47.88 -37.34 19.88
N GLY A 471 -46.69 -37.95 19.72
CA GLY A 471 -46.44 -39.40 19.60
C GLY A 471 -45.22 -39.62 18.69
N ASN A 472 -44.00 -39.78 19.21
CA ASN A 472 -43.39 -40.95 19.86
C ASN A 472 -43.30 -42.19 18.94
N GLY A 473 -42.07 -42.67 18.70
CA GLY A 473 -41.80 -43.91 17.98
C GLY A 473 -40.33 -43.98 17.53
N GLY A 474 -39.51 -44.69 18.30
CA GLY A 474 -38.09 -44.93 18.00
C GLY A 474 -37.87 -45.95 16.87
N GLY A 475 -36.61 -46.10 16.47
CA GLY A 475 -36.20 -47.10 15.48
C GLY A 475 -34.74 -46.96 15.06
N ASN A 476 -33.88 -47.68 15.78
CA ASN A 476 -32.49 -48.00 15.48
C ASN A 476 -32.33 -48.67 14.11
N THR A 477 -31.25 -48.42 13.35
CA THR A 477 -30.40 -49.45 12.70
C THR A 477 -29.20 -48.83 11.98
N SER A 478 -28.05 -49.45 12.21
CA SER A 478 -26.75 -49.30 11.58
C SER A 478 -26.72 -49.58 10.08
N ARG A 479 -25.85 -48.87 9.35
CA ARG A 479 -24.77 -49.45 8.53
C ARG A 479 -23.73 -48.38 8.20
#